data_AF-A0A087TWE2-F1
#
_entry.id   AF-A0A087TWE2-F1
#
_cell.length_a   1.000
_cell.length_b   1.000
_cell.length_c   1.000
_cell.angle_alpha   90.00
_cell.angle_beta   90.00
_cell.angle_gamma   90.00
#
_symmetry.space_group_name_H-M   'P 1'
#
loop_
_entity.id
_entity.type
_entity.pdbx_description
1 polymer ?
#
loop_
_entity_poly.entity_id
_entity_poly.type
_entity_poly.pdbx_seq_one_letter_code
_entity_poly.pdbx_strand_id
1 'polypeptide(L)' 'MFSCLQDDNARPHRARIVDDYLQQETIMRMEWPARFLDLNPIEHVWDALGRCLAALNPPLRPLPRLHLLWKSNGSCFLWN' A
#
# COMPACT_ATOMS: atom_id res chain seq x y z
N MET A 1 -17.00 -18.73 6.12
CA MET A 1 -16.81 -17.29 5.82
C MET A 1 -15.66 -17.22 4.84
N PHE A 2 -15.89 -16.72 3.62
CA PHE A 2 -14.81 -16.61 2.64
C PHE A 2 -14.04 -15.31 2.88
N SER A 3 -12.73 -15.40 3.02
CA SER A 3 -11.86 -14.23 3.16
C SER A 3 -11.60 -13.63 1.79
N CYS A 4 -11.83 -12.33 1.65
CA CYS A 4 -11.54 -11.58 0.44
C CYS A 4 -10.27 -10.73 0.68
N LEU A 5 -9.28 -10.84 -0.20
CA LEU A 5 -8.08 -10.01 -0.19
C LEU A 5 -8.23 -8.86 -1.18
N GLN A 6 -7.92 -7.65 -0.71
CA GLN A 6 -7.81 -6.46 -1.54
C GLN A 6 -6.33 -6.09 -1.68
N ASP A 7 -5.85 -5.90 -2.92
CA ASP A 7 -4.52 -5.37 -3.21
C ASP A 7 -4.55 -4.33 -4.33
N ASP A 8 -3.40 -3.70 -4.56
CA ASP A 8 -3.15 -2.62 -5.52
C ASP A 8 -2.90 -3.12 -6.96
N ASN A 9 -3.02 -4.43 -7.22
CA ASN A 9 -2.67 -5.06 -8.49
C ASN A 9 -1.19 -4.85 -8.93
N ALA A 10 -0.27 -4.53 -8.01
CA ALA A 10 1.14 -4.35 -8.36
C ALA A 10 1.77 -5.66 -8.88
N ARG A 11 2.79 -5.52 -9.75
CA ARG A 11 3.47 -6.67 -10.39
C ARG A 11 3.94 -7.77 -9.42
N PRO A 12 4.46 -7.49 -8.21
CA PRO A 12 4.82 -8.54 -7.25
C PRO A 12 3.61 -9.32 -6.73
N HIS A 13 2.44 -8.68 -6.60
CA HIS A 13 1.22 -9.32 -6.11
C HIS A 13 0.59 -10.24 -7.16
N ARG A 14 0.82 -9.98 -8.44
CA ARG A 14 0.44 -10.87 -9.57
C ARG A 14 1.56 -11.85 -9.97
N ALA A 15 2.51 -12.12 -9.06
CA ALA A 15 3.45 -13.22 -9.25
C ALA A 15 2.73 -14.56 -9.02
N ARG A 16 2.97 -15.57 -9.87
CA ARG A 16 2.27 -16.87 -9.80
C ARG A 16 2.32 -17.53 -8.42
N ILE A 17 3.43 -17.38 -7.70
CA ILE A 17 3.60 -17.94 -6.35
C ILE A 17 2.62 -17.34 -5.31
N VAL A 18 2.16 -16.10 -5.54
CA VAL A 18 1.12 -15.44 -4.73
C VAL A 18 -0.25 -15.98 -5.10
N ASP A 19 -0.53 -16.13 -6.40
CA ASP A 19 -1.80 -16.70 -6.88
C ASP A 19 -1.99 -18.16 -6.42
N ASP A 20 -0.93 -18.98 -6.53
CA ASP A 20 -0.89 -20.37 -6.07
C ASP A 20 -1.20 -20.46 -4.56
N TYR A 21 -0.66 -19.53 -3.75
CA TYR A 21 -0.90 -19.46 -2.30
C TYR A 21 -2.34 -19.04 -1.96
N LEU A 22 -2.87 -18.00 -2.62
CA LEU A 22 -4.24 -17.51 -2.38
C LEU A 22 -5.29 -18.59 -2.73
N GLN A 23 -5.03 -19.39 -3.77
CA GLN A 23 -5.87 -20.54 -4.11
C GLN A 23 -5.85 -21.63 -3.02
N GLN A 24 -4.68 -21.94 -2.46
CA GLN A 24 -4.55 -22.93 -1.38
C GLN A 24 -5.30 -22.50 -0.11
N GLU A 25 -5.18 -21.23 0.27
CA GLU A 25 -5.88 -20.66 1.45
C GLU A 25 -7.38 -20.38 1.18
N THR A 26 -7.88 -20.65 -0.02
CA THR A 26 -9.26 -20.32 -0.44
C THR A 26 -9.60 -18.82 -0.27
N ILE A 27 -8.60 -17.96 -0.44
CA ILE A 27 -8.72 -16.50 -0.37
C ILE A 27 -9.05 -15.98 -1.76
N MET A 28 -10.23 -15.36 -1.90
CA MET A 28 -10.59 -14.70 -3.16
C MET A 28 -9.95 -13.32 -3.22
N ARG A 29 -9.17 -13.05 -4.28
CA ARG A 29 -8.72 -11.69 -4.58
C ARG A 29 -9.88 -10.87 -5.15
N MET A 30 -10.08 -9.67 -4.62
CA MET A 30 -11.05 -8.71 -5.15
C MET A 30 -10.49 -8.08 -6.43
N GLU A 31 -11.11 -8.40 -7.57
CA GLU A 31 -10.81 -7.73 -8.85
C GLU A 31 -11.34 -6.29 -8.80
N TRP A 32 -10.44 -5.31 -8.81
CA TRP A 32 -10.79 -3.88 -8.84
C TRP A 32 -10.09 -3.15 -9.99
N PRO A 33 -10.72 -2.16 -10.63
CA PRO A 33 -10.08 -1.43 -11.71
C PRO A 33 -8.93 -0.58 -11.16
N ALA A 34 -7.74 -0.72 -11.75
CA ALA A 34 -6.51 0.03 -11.39
C ALA A 34 -6.59 1.56 -11.55
N ARG A 35 -7.80 2.12 -11.75
CA ARG A 35 -8.10 3.55 -11.88
C ARG A 35 -8.75 4.13 -10.61
N PHE A 36 -8.97 3.31 -9.57
CA PHE A 36 -9.55 3.72 -8.28
C PHE A 36 -8.50 3.69 -7.16
N LEU A 37 -7.35 4.36 -7.37
CA LEU A 37 -6.34 4.57 -6.30
C LEU A 37 -6.99 5.22 -5.07
N ASP A 38 -7.81 6.25 -5.30
CA ASP A 38 -8.58 6.99 -4.27
C ASP A 38 -9.47 6.11 -3.36
N LEU A 39 -9.73 4.85 -3.72
CA LEU A 39 -10.53 3.93 -2.89
C LEU A 39 -9.69 2.88 -2.14
N ASN A 40 -8.35 2.92 -2.26
CA ASN A 40 -7.46 2.01 -1.54
C ASN A 40 -7.45 2.32 -0.03
N PRO A 41 -7.97 1.43 0.86
CA PRO A 41 -8.04 1.70 2.29
C PRO A 41 -6.66 1.91 2.92
N ILE A 42 -5.62 1.30 2.32
CA ILE A 42 -4.24 1.41 2.77
C ILE A 42 -3.72 2.83 2.57
N GLU A 43 -4.06 3.50 1.47
CA GLU A 43 -3.66 4.90 1.20
C GLU A 43 -4.31 5.87 2.19
N HIS A 44 -5.61 5.71 2.48
CA HIS A 44 -6.30 6.50 3.51
C HIS A 44 -5.68 6.33 4.91
N VAL A 45 -5.25 5.10 5.25
CA VAL A 45 -4.56 4.82 6.52
C VAL A 45 -3.17 5.46 6.55
N TRP A 46 -2.39 5.40 5.47
CA TRP A 46 -1.07 6.05 5.40
C TRP A 46 -1.16 7.58 5.47
N ASP A 47 -2.15 8.18 4.80
CA ASP A 47 -2.40 9.62 4.82
C ASP A 47 -2.87 10.10 6.21
N ALA A 48 -3.78 9.36 6.85
CA ALA A 48 -4.16 9.60 8.25
C ALA A 48 -2.97 9.48 9.21
N LEU A 49 -2.13 8.45 9.05
CA LEU A 49 -0.91 8.29 9.84
C LEU A 49 0.08 9.43 9.59
N GLY A 50 0.28 9.85 8.34
CA GLY A 50 1.13 10.97 7.96
C GLY A 50 0.71 12.28 8.63
N ARG A 51 -0.60 12.58 8.64
CA ARG A 51 -1.17 13.71 9.40
C ARG A 51 -0.92 13.59 10.89
N CYS A 52 -1.16 12.43 11.50
CA CYS A 52 -0.90 12.20 12.91
C CYS A 52 0.57 12.42 13.28
N LEU A 53 1.51 11.90 12.48
CA LEU A 53 2.96 12.06 12.68
C LEU A 53 3.40 13.53 12.54
N ALA A 54 2.79 14.29 11.62
CA ALA A 54 3.04 15.71 11.44
C ALA A 54 2.48 16.59 12.58
N ALA A 55 1.40 16.14 13.24
CA ALA A 55 0.76 16.84 14.36
C ALA A 55 1.43 16.60 15.72
N LEU A 56 2.41 15.69 15.82
CA LEU A 56 3.18 15.46 17.04
C LEU A 56 4.03 16.69 17.40
N ASN A 57 4.28 16.90 18.70
CA ASN A 57 5.12 17.97 19.21
C ASN A 57 6.21 17.42 20.15
N PRO A 58 7.51 17.47 19.77
CA PRO A 58 8.03 17.94 18.48
C PRO A 58 7.61 17.00 17.33
N PRO A 59 7.48 17.50 16.09
CA PRO A 59 7.11 16.67 14.94
C PRO A 59 8.17 15.59 14.71
N LEU A 60 7.71 14.36 14.47
CA LEU A 60 8.63 13.24 14.22
C LEU A 60 9.34 13.46 12.88
N ARG A 61 10.62 13.85 12.98
CA ARG A 61 11.50 13.98 11.82
C ARG A 61 11.84 12.57 11.33
N PRO A 62 11.51 12.19 10.09
CA PRO A 62 11.98 10.93 9.53
C PRO A 62 13.51 10.88 9.61
N LEU A 63 14.07 9.71 9.95
CA LEU A 63 15.52 9.53 9.96
C LEU A 63 16.11 10.04 8.63
N PRO A 64 17.28 10.70 8.60
CA PRO A 64 17.82 11.27 7.35
C PRO A 64 17.90 10.25 6.21
N ARG A 65 18.18 8.99 6.51
CA ARG A 65 18.15 7.87 5.56
C ARG A 65 16.74 7.57 5.01
N LEU A 66 15.70 7.64 5.85
CA LEU A 66 14.30 7.49 5.41
C LEU A 66 13.82 8.70 4.61
N HIS A 67 14.23 9.93 4.98
CA HIS A 67 13.91 11.13 4.20
C HIS A 67 14.61 11.12 2.83
N LEU A 68 15.86 10.64 2.76
CA LEU A 68 16.57 10.44 1.51
C LEU A 68 15.91 9.35 0.66
N LEU A 69 15.51 8.22 1.25
CA LEU A 69 14.77 7.16 0.54
C LEU A 69 13.41 7.67 0.03
N TRP A 70 12.68 8.44 0.82
CA TRP A 70 11.42 9.08 0.39
C TRP A 70 11.63 10.05 -0.78
N LYS A 71 12.74 10.81 -0.79
CA LYS A 71 13.08 11.72 -1.89
C LYS A 71 13.70 11.01 -3.11
N SER A 72 14.38 9.89 -2.93
CA SER A 72 15.01 9.13 -4.03
C SER A 72 14.06 8.14 -4.70
N ASN A 73 13.04 7.65 -3.99
CA ASN A 73 12.11 6.64 -4.48
C ASN A 73 10.79 7.21 -5.04
N GLY A 74 10.51 8.51 -4.92
CA GLY A 74 9.15 9.02 -5.11
C GLY A 74 8.17 8.37 -4.12
N SER A 75 6.88 8.18 -4.42
CA SER A 75 6.12 8.37 -5.68
C SER A 75 6.39 7.40 -6.85
N CYS A 76 7.46 6.59 -6.86
CA CYS A 76 7.61 5.54 -7.88
C CYS A 76 6.80 4.27 -7.56
N PHE A 77 6.16 4.19 -6.39
CA PHE A 77 4.98 3.36 -6.21
C PHE A 77 3.75 4.22 -6.43
N LEU A 78 3.38 4.37 -7.71
CA LEU A 78 2.11 4.88 -8.22
C LEU A 78 1.60 6.19 -7.60
N TRP A 79 2.21 7.31 -8.00
CA TRP A 79 1.49 8.59 -8.13
C TRP A 79 1.69 9.17 -9.53
N ASN A 80 1.18 8.46 -10.55
CA ASN A 80 0.79 8.96 -11.87
C ASN A 80 -0.03 7.91 -12.64
#